data_AF-A0A955YVX9-F1
#
_entry.id   AF-A0A955YVX9-F1
#
_cell.length_a   1.000
_cell.length_b   1.000
_cell.length_c   1.000
_cell.angle_alpha   90.00
_cell.angle_beta   90.00
_cell.angle_gamma   90.00
#
_symmetry.space_group_name_H-M   'P 1'
#
loop_
_entity.id
_entity.type
_entity.pdbx_description
1 polymer ?
#
loop_
_entity_poly.entity_id
_entity_poly.type
_entity_poly.pdbx_seq_one_letter_code
_entity_poly.pdbx_strand_id
1 'polypeptide(L)'
;MLRPHQVSRRVGVLLLLFATALPLVAAPPASADDPDEILRFRFTPTKRAQIALWIEDDNGTFLETVRVTQAVSYRGIGNRPGAFAMNSGFRWPYGRREGVLPVWAHRRASAEGASLFKRVIFQDRLSEGLASRTSNDFSRDDYFCLSFNKATTKKDALDAVSCASVFTSDKGRFMVASDEENGYSEPHESDGKSFMRPMALGSVYPPRRDFESCAPTCNDHEDAALFGQHAKEVMPNIDAVTMATPKGGTEQIIQWPVPADWPAGNYRAFLEINTEGDYSEKFNASTMPTPTSPAGKWDSWAISYGYPYRGQPSVIYQVDFALRNGGPPVVSAATPVGTGALEGVD
;
A
#
# COMPACT_ATOMS: atom_id res chain seq x y z
N MET A 1 -99.98 23.05 43.37
CA MET A 1 -101.10 22.16 43.00
C MET A 1 -101.77 22.77 41.77
N LEU A 2 -102.14 21.93 40.78
CA LEU A 2 -102.82 22.23 39.49
C LEU A 2 -101.93 22.51 38.26
N ARG A 3 -101.84 21.47 37.41
CA ARG A 3 -102.00 21.32 35.93
C ARG A 3 -101.81 22.57 35.00
N PRO A 4 -101.81 22.38 33.65
CA PRO A 4 -100.93 21.60 32.77
C PRO A 4 -100.47 22.48 31.56
N HIS A 5 -99.55 22.03 30.70
CA HIS A 5 -99.58 22.42 29.27
C HIS A 5 -98.87 21.38 28.41
N GLN A 6 -99.64 20.80 27.49
CA GLN A 6 -99.17 20.07 26.31
C GLN A 6 -98.42 21.02 25.37
N VAL A 7 -97.35 20.56 24.71
CA VAL A 7 -97.13 20.80 23.27
C VAL A 7 -96.37 19.60 22.66
N SER A 8 -96.77 19.31 21.43
CA SER A 8 -96.48 18.17 20.57
C SER A 8 -95.21 18.31 19.70
N ARG A 9 -94.81 17.18 19.09
CA ARG A 9 -93.91 17.00 17.90
C ARG A 9 -92.40 17.13 18.19
N ARG A 10 -91.50 16.32 17.62
CA ARG A 10 -91.44 15.71 16.28
C ARG A 10 -90.70 14.37 16.30
N VAL A 11 -91.09 13.53 15.33
CA VAL A 11 -90.36 12.38 14.82
C VAL A 11 -88.95 12.79 14.39
N GLY A 12 -87.94 12.07 14.87
CA GLY A 12 -86.56 12.12 14.38
C GLY A 12 -86.12 10.71 14.02
N VAL A 13 -86.04 10.42 12.72
CA VAL A 13 -85.48 9.19 12.17
C VAL A 13 -83.97 9.23 12.39
N LEU A 14 -83.44 8.30 13.20
CA LEU A 14 -82.01 8.15 13.43
C LEU A 14 -81.46 7.16 12.39
N LEU A 15 -80.80 7.67 11.34
CA LEU A 15 -79.98 6.86 10.44
C LEU A 15 -78.64 6.58 11.12
N LEU A 16 -78.41 5.32 11.50
CA LEU A 16 -77.11 4.80 11.92
C LEU A 16 -76.22 4.65 10.68
N LEU A 17 -75.27 5.57 10.50
CA LEU A 17 -74.15 5.42 9.57
C LEU A 17 -73.13 4.46 10.19
N PHE A 18 -73.07 3.24 9.66
CA PHE A 18 -71.94 2.33 9.88
C PHE A 18 -70.71 2.88 9.13
N ALA A 19 -69.80 3.51 9.87
CA ALA A 19 -68.46 3.80 9.38
C ALA A 19 -67.62 2.51 9.45
N THR A 20 -67.43 1.86 8.31
CA THR A 20 -66.45 0.78 8.17
C THR A 20 -65.04 1.37 8.24
N ALA A 21 -64.41 1.26 9.41
CA ALA A 21 -62.99 1.52 9.57
C ALA A 21 -62.20 0.45 8.80
N LEU A 22 -61.66 0.80 7.64
CA LEU A 22 -60.59 0.01 7.03
C LEU A 22 -59.36 0.09 7.94
N PRO A 23 -58.73 -1.04 8.31
CA PRO A 23 -57.43 -0.98 8.94
C PRO A 23 -56.45 -0.48 7.87
N LEU A 24 -55.91 0.72 8.09
CA LEU A 24 -54.73 1.17 7.39
C LEU A 24 -53.61 0.21 7.84
N VAL A 25 -53.33 -0.83 7.06
CA VAL A 25 -52.11 -1.60 7.21
C VAL A 25 -51.00 -0.62 6.85
N ALA A 26 -50.39 -0.03 7.86
CA ALA A 26 -49.13 0.69 7.68
C ALA A 26 -48.19 -0.31 7.03
N ALA A 27 -47.78 -0.02 5.78
CA ALA A 27 -46.65 -0.70 5.21
C ALA A 27 -45.52 -0.60 6.25
N PRO A 28 -44.80 -1.70 6.56
CA PRO A 28 -43.62 -1.57 7.38
C PRO A 28 -42.76 -0.45 6.79
N PRO A 29 -42.10 0.40 7.60
CA PRO A 29 -41.09 1.30 7.06
C PRO A 29 -40.19 0.43 6.18
N ALA A 30 -39.97 0.86 4.93
CA ALA A 30 -38.91 0.28 4.12
C ALA A 30 -37.69 0.25 5.04
N SER A 31 -37.16 -0.94 5.29
CA SER A 31 -35.91 -1.08 6.02
C SER A 31 -34.88 -0.32 5.18
N ALA A 32 -34.56 0.90 5.60
CA ALA A 32 -33.23 1.41 5.37
C ALA A 32 -32.28 0.45 6.11
N ASP A 33 -31.14 0.17 5.49
CA ASP A 33 -30.11 -0.79 5.91
C ASP A 33 -30.32 -2.21 5.36
N ASP A 34 -30.27 -2.34 4.03
CA ASP A 34 -29.71 -3.56 3.42
C ASP A 34 -28.19 -3.48 3.66
N PRO A 35 -27.55 -4.51 4.24
CA PRO A 35 -26.18 -4.42 4.73
C PRO A 35 -25.23 -4.08 3.58
N ASP A 36 -24.33 -3.12 3.86
CA ASP A 36 -23.13 -2.76 3.08
C ASP A 36 -22.85 -3.75 1.94
N GLU A 37 -23.04 -3.35 0.68
CA GLU A 37 -22.73 -4.22 -0.45
C GLU A 37 -21.28 -4.71 -0.31
N ILE A 38 -21.07 -6.03 -0.17
CA ILE A 38 -19.72 -6.58 0.07
C ILE A 38 -19.15 -7.12 -1.25
N LEU A 39 -18.08 -6.49 -1.74
CA LEU A 39 -17.28 -7.05 -2.82
C LEU A 39 -16.37 -8.16 -2.29
N ARG A 40 -16.26 -9.25 -3.06
CA ARG A 40 -15.38 -10.39 -2.75
C ARG A 40 -14.37 -10.57 -3.87
N PHE A 41 -13.11 -10.29 -3.57
CA PHE A 41 -12.00 -10.50 -4.50
C PHE A 41 -11.34 -11.85 -4.20
N ARG A 42 -11.13 -12.66 -5.25
CA ARG A 42 -10.52 -14.00 -5.14
C ARG A 42 -9.31 -14.07 -6.06
N PHE A 43 -8.20 -14.56 -5.54
CA PHE A 43 -6.98 -14.79 -6.33
C PHE A 43 -6.10 -15.86 -5.68
N THR A 44 -5.27 -16.52 -6.46
CA THR A 44 -4.24 -17.46 -5.96
C THR A 44 -2.85 -16.89 -6.26
N PRO A 45 -2.13 -16.35 -5.26
CA PRO A 45 -0.86 -15.71 -5.51
C PRO A 45 0.28 -16.73 -5.65
N THR A 46 1.36 -16.31 -6.30
CA THR A 46 2.66 -16.98 -6.22
C THR A 46 3.27 -16.81 -4.82
N LYS A 47 4.33 -17.56 -4.52
CA LYS A 47 5.05 -17.39 -3.25
C LYS A 47 5.69 -16.00 -3.19
N ARG A 48 5.64 -15.36 -2.02
CA ARG A 48 6.29 -14.06 -1.72
C ARG A 48 5.78 -12.90 -2.58
N ALA A 49 4.56 -12.98 -3.09
CA ALA A 49 3.95 -11.90 -3.85
C ALA A 49 3.71 -10.66 -2.96
N GLN A 50 4.29 -9.53 -3.35
CA GLN A 50 3.83 -8.20 -2.96
C GLN A 50 2.59 -7.89 -3.81
N ILE A 51 1.55 -7.38 -3.17
CA ILE A 51 0.24 -7.16 -3.82
C ILE A 51 -0.31 -5.80 -3.41
N ALA A 52 -0.91 -5.10 -4.38
CA ALA A 52 -1.83 -4.00 -4.17
C ALA A 52 -3.14 -4.29 -4.91
N LEU A 53 -4.26 -4.04 -4.25
CA LEU A 53 -5.61 -4.11 -4.78
C LEU A 53 -6.27 -2.75 -4.56
N TRP A 54 -6.75 -2.12 -5.62
CA TRP A 54 -7.43 -0.83 -5.57
C TRP A 54 -8.60 -0.78 -6.54
N ILE A 55 -9.43 0.24 -6.39
CA ILE A 55 -10.60 0.49 -7.24
C ILE A 55 -10.53 1.88 -7.84
N GLU A 56 -10.90 1.98 -9.11
CA GLU A 56 -11.13 3.24 -9.84
C GLU A 56 -12.59 3.30 -10.31
N ASP A 57 -13.09 4.51 -10.55
CA ASP A 57 -14.36 4.72 -11.27
C ASP A 57 -14.22 4.46 -12.79
N ASP A 58 -15.31 4.58 -13.53
CA ASP A 58 -15.31 4.38 -14.99
C ASP A 58 -14.49 5.45 -15.75
N ASN A 59 -14.24 6.61 -15.14
CA ASN A 59 -13.39 7.67 -15.70
C ASN A 59 -11.89 7.43 -15.42
N GLY A 60 -11.55 6.41 -14.62
CA GLY A 60 -10.17 6.15 -14.19
C GLY A 60 -9.73 6.98 -12.97
N THR A 61 -10.68 7.59 -12.25
CA THR A 61 -10.42 8.28 -10.99
C THR A 61 -10.11 7.24 -9.92
N PHE A 62 -8.95 7.37 -9.28
CA PHE A 62 -8.60 6.55 -8.13
C PHE A 62 -9.56 6.81 -6.97
N LEU A 63 -10.20 5.75 -6.46
CA LEU A 63 -11.16 5.87 -5.36
C LEU A 63 -10.56 5.38 -4.04
N GLU A 64 -10.07 4.14 -4.01
CA GLU A 64 -9.69 3.52 -2.75
C GLU A 64 -8.64 2.42 -2.92
N THR A 65 -7.69 2.35 -1.97
CA THR A 65 -6.86 1.16 -1.78
C THR A 65 -7.64 0.14 -0.96
N VAL A 66 -7.92 -1.03 -1.52
CA VAL A 66 -8.62 -2.10 -0.81
C VAL A 66 -7.63 -2.86 0.08
N ARG A 67 -6.50 -3.30 -0.48
CA ARG A 67 -5.45 -4.01 0.26
C ARG A 67 -4.06 -3.72 -0.30
N VAL A 68 -3.07 -3.70 0.57
CA VAL A 68 -1.65 -3.64 0.20
C VAL A 68 -0.83 -4.50 1.15
N THR A 69 0.13 -5.26 0.62
CA THR A 69 0.97 -6.12 1.45
C THR A 69 1.88 -5.33 2.38
N GLN A 70 2.05 -5.84 3.60
CA GLN A 70 2.85 -5.23 4.67
C GLN A 70 4.30 -4.94 4.28
N ALA A 71 4.85 -5.66 3.30
CA ALA A 71 6.19 -5.37 2.80
C ALA A 71 6.28 -3.91 2.30
N VAL A 72 5.26 -3.45 1.57
CA VAL A 72 5.18 -2.08 1.04
C VAL A 72 4.63 -1.13 2.11
N SER A 73 3.48 -1.41 2.70
CA SER A 73 2.74 -0.45 3.53
C SER A 73 3.20 -0.33 4.99
N TYR A 74 3.96 -1.31 5.49
CA TYR A 74 4.39 -1.35 6.89
C TYR A 74 5.91 -1.43 7.02
N ARG A 75 6.56 -2.30 6.25
CA ARG A 75 8.03 -2.43 6.21
C ARG A 75 8.70 -1.42 5.27
N GLY A 76 7.93 -0.60 4.55
CA GLY A 76 8.42 0.54 3.78
C GLY A 76 9.47 0.19 2.74
N ILE A 77 9.40 -0.98 2.09
CA ILE A 77 10.47 -1.44 1.18
C ILE A 77 10.70 -0.49 -0.01
N GLY A 78 9.68 0.29 -0.39
CA GLY A 78 9.77 1.32 -1.43
C GLY A 78 10.32 2.68 -0.96
N ASN A 79 10.38 2.93 0.36
CA ASN A 79 10.84 4.21 0.92
C ASN A 79 11.66 3.99 2.21
N ARG A 80 12.94 3.68 2.00
CA ARG A 80 13.94 3.43 3.05
C ARG A 80 15.31 3.88 2.52
N PRO A 81 16.30 4.11 3.41
CA PRO A 81 17.64 4.50 2.99
C PRO A 81 18.27 3.49 2.04
N GLY A 82 19.23 3.95 1.25
CA GLY A 82 19.96 3.22 0.24
C GLY A 82 19.44 3.44 -1.18
N ALA A 83 20.39 3.60 -2.10
CA ALA A 83 20.18 3.79 -3.52
C ALA A 83 19.32 2.67 -4.12
N PHE A 84 18.51 3.02 -5.12
CA PHE A 84 17.71 2.07 -5.86
C PHE A 84 18.57 0.93 -6.43
N ALA A 85 19.74 1.21 -7.01
CA ALA A 85 20.52 0.18 -7.70
C ALA A 85 21.34 -0.73 -6.77
N MET A 86 21.46 -0.42 -5.46
CA MET A 86 22.30 -1.20 -4.55
C MET A 86 21.83 -2.65 -4.38
N ASN A 87 22.75 -3.52 -3.98
CA ASN A 87 22.38 -4.88 -3.59
C ASN A 87 21.45 -4.84 -2.38
N SER A 88 20.39 -5.65 -2.42
CA SER A 88 19.37 -5.64 -1.37
C SER A 88 18.68 -7.02 -1.29
N GLY A 89 17.59 -7.12 -0.53
CA GLY A 89 16.89 -8.37 -0.26
C GLY A 89 15.80 -8.21 0.79
N PHE A 90 14.99 -9.26 0.96
CA PHE A 90 13.82 -9.34 1.85
C PHE A 90 14.14 -8.93 3.30
N ARG A 91 15.36 -9.24 3.77
CA ARG A 91 15.85 -8.89 5.11
C ARG A 91 17.04 -7.95 5.11
N TRP A 92 17.28 -7.24 4.00
CA TRP A 92 18.23 -6.14 3.94
C TRP A 92 17.49 -4.84 4.28
N PRO A 93 17.96 -4.02 5.25
CA PRO A 93 17.25 -2.81 5.66
C PRO A 93 17.43 -1.64 4.69
N TYR A 94 18.37 -1.73 3.76
CA TYR A 94 18.68 -0.66 2.82
C TYR A 94 18.30 -1.00 1.37
N GLY A 95 18.42 -0.02 0.49
CA GLY A 95 18.13 -0.14 -0.93
C GLY A 95 16.62 -0.12 -1.14
N ARG A 96 16.12 1.08 -1.44
CA ARG A 96 14.72 1.30 -1.79
C ARG A 96 14.34 0.51 -3.04
N ARG A 97 13.13 0.00 -3.03
CA ARG A 97 12.55 -0.75 -4.15
C ARG A 97 11.48 0.08 -4.81
N GLU A 98 11.89 1.05 -5.62
CA GLU A 98 10.92 1.94 -6.26
C GLU A 98 10.05 1.20 -7.31
N GLY A 99 10.53 0.08 -7.88
CA GLY A 99 9.72 -0.79 -8.76
C GLY A 99 8.78 -1.78 -8.05
N VAL A 100 8.47 -1.60 -6.76
CA VAL A 100 7.58 -2.51 -6.02
C VAL A 100 6.14 -1.99 -5.99
N LEU A 101 5.30 -2.50 -6.88
CA LEU A 101 3.92 -2.04 -7.06
C LEU A 101 3.82 -0.55 -7.47
N PRO A 102 4.58 -0.13 -8.50
CA PRO A 102 4.64 1.28 -8.88
C PRO A 102 3.30 1.83 -9.35
N VAL A 103 2.54 1.05 -10.14
CA VAL A 103 1.28 1.54 -10.73
C VAL A 103 0.31 1.94 -9.63
N TRP A 104 0.09 1.08 -8.62
CA TRP A 104 -0.72 1.45 -7.46
C TRP A 104 -0.18 2.71 -6.75
N ALA A 105 1.13 2.77 -6.53
CA ALA A 105 1.73 3.84 -5.75
C ALA A 105 1.55 5.21 -6.43
N HIS A 106 1.73 5.28 -7.75
CA HIS A 106 1.54 6.48 -8.57
C HIS A 106 0.07 6.82 -8.77
N ARG A 107 -0.81 5.82 -8.97
CA ARG A 107 -2.27 6.04 -9.06
C ARG A 107 -2.81 6.68 -7.78
N ARG A 108 -2.43 6.15 -6.62
CA ARG A 108 -2.78 6.73 -5.32
C ARG A 108 -2.17 8.12 -5.12
N ALA A 109 -0.90 8.30 -5.49
CA ALA A 109 -0.21 9.58 -5.34
C ALA A 109 -0.74 10.69 -6.26
N SER A 110 -1.33 10.33 -7.39
CA SER A 110 -1.91 11.24 -8.38
C SER A 110 -3.41 11.49 -8.17
N ALA A 111 -4.02 10.83 -7.18
CA ALA A 111 -5.43 11.01 -6.86
C ALA A 111 -5.69 12.44 -6.37
N GLU A 112 -6.92 12.93 -6.57
CA GLU A 112 -7.31 14.27 -6.14
C GLU A 112 -7.14 14.42 -4.62
N GLY A 113 -6.46 15.49 -4.19
CA GLY A 113 -6.17 15.75 -2.78
C GLY A 113 -5.10 14.84 -2.15
N ALA A 114 -4.50 13.93 -2.91
CA ALA A 114 -3.43 13.07 -2.40
C ALA A 114 -2.14 13.87 -2.12
N SER A 115 -1.39 13.38 -1.14
CA SER A 115 -0.06 13.89 -0.81
C SER A 115 1.01 12.80 -1.01
N LEU A 116 2.23 13.22 -1.33
CA LEU A 116 3.38 12.33 -1.31
C LEU A 116 3.83 12.09 0.14
N PHE A 117 4.40 10.91 0.38
CA PHE A 117 5.14 10.69 1.60
C PHE A 117 6.47 11.46 1.55
N LYS A 118 7.04 11.79 2.70
CA LYS A 118 8.41 12.31 2.72
C LYS A 118 9.38 11.18 2.37
N ARG A 119 10.33 11.46 1.49
CA ARG A 119 11.38 10.50 1.13
C ARG A 119 12.32 10.30 2.30
N VAL A 120 12.65 9.04 2.57
CA VAL A 120 13.61 8.63 3.60
C VAL A 120 14.98 8.42 2.96
N ILE A 121 15.99 9.02 3.57
CA ILE A 121 17.40 8.96 3.13
C ILE A 121 18.29 8.52 4.28
N PHE A 122 19.52 8.09 3.99
CA PHE A 122 20.48 7.82 5.06
C PHE A 122 20.73 9.08 5.90
N GLN A 123 20.89 8.93 7.21
CA GLN A 123 21.38 10.02 8.04
C GLN A 123 22.90 10.12 7.90
N ASP A 124 23.44 11.33 7.95
CA ASP A 124 24.90 11.58 7.94
C ASP A 124 25.67 10.92 6.79
N ARG A 125 25.11 10.95 5.57
CA ARG A 125 25.78 10.48 4.33
C ARG A 125 25.92 11.57 3.30
N LEU A 126 26.89 11.40 2.41
CA LEU A 126 27.05 12.26 1.22
C LEU A 126 26.19 11.79 0.04
N SER A 127 25.78 10.52 0.03
CA SER A 127 24.94 9.94 -1.02
C SER A 127 24.35 8.61 -0.59
N GLU A 128 23.34 8.17 -1.32
CA GLU A 128 22.65 6.89 -1.12
C GLU A 128 23.48 5.64 -1.48
N GLY A 129 24.66 5.81 -2.08
CA GLY A 129 25.58 4.72 -2.41
C GLY A 129 26.47 4.26 -1.24
N LEU A 130 26.38 4.95 -0.09
CA LEU A 130 27.25 4.77 1.08
C LEU A 130 26.51 4.06 2.23
N ALA A 131 26.30 2.75 2.09
CA ALA A 131 25.53 1.93 3.02
C ALA A 131 26.29 1.46 4.28
N SER A 132 27.59 1.71 4.34
CA SER A 132 28.43 1.44 5.51
C SER A 132 27.93 2.23 6.71
N ARG A 133 28.20 1.70 7.90
CA ARG A 133 27.80 2.29 9.19
C ARG A 133 28.90 3.21 9.69
N THR A 134 28.54 4.38 10.21
CA THR A 134 29.43 5.12 11.13
C THR A 134 28.96 4.84 12.55
N SER A 135 29.81 5.02 13.57
CA SER A 135 29.43 4.68 14.95
C SER A 135 28.23 5.45 15.50
N ASN A 136 27.75 6.48 14.79
CA ASN A 136 26.83 7.49 15.30
C ASN A 136 25.48 7.54 14.54
N ASP A 137 25.13 6.52 13.75
CA ASP A 137 23.92 6.56 12.90
C ASP A 137 23.08 5.29 12.84
N PHE A 138 23.29 4.36 13.77
CA PHE A 138 22.56 3.10 13.78
C PHE A 138 22.06 2.72 15.16
N SER A 139 20.92 2.04 15.17
CA SER A 139 20.36 1.36 16.34
C SER A 139 19.99 -0.08 15.98
N ARG A 140 19.56 -0.85 16.97
CA ARG A 140 19.12 -2.23 16.78
C ARG A 140 17.96 -2.32 15.79
N ASP A 141 17.96 -3.36 14.96
CA ASP A 141 16.83 -3.72 14.10
C ASP A 141 16.38 -5.15 14.43
N ASP A 142 15.09 -5.30 14.73
CA ASP A 142 14.51 -6.58 15.15
C ASP A 142 13.94 -7.39 13.98
N TYR A 143 13.68 -6.76 12.84
CA TYR A 143 13.15 -7.43 11.66
C TYR A 143 14.24 -7.74 10.65
N PHE A 144 15.05 -6.74 10.33
CA PHE A 144 16.14 -6.91 9.41
C PHE A 144 17.29 -7.62 10.11
N CYS A 145 17.71 -8.75 9.53
CA CYS A 145 18.76 -9.53 10.10
C CYS A 145 19.65 -10.07 9.02
N LEU A 146 20.87 -9.58 9.04
CA LEU A 146 21.91 -10.16 8.23
C LEU A 146 22.76 -11.02 9.10
N SER A 147 22.85 -12.27 8.68
CA SER A 147 24.11 -12.96 8.74
C SER A 147 25.04 -12.23 7.76
N PHE A 148 26.10 -11.60 8.27
CA PHE A 148 27.19 -11.05 7.45
C PHE A 148 27.92 -12.10 6.59
N ASN A 149 27.40 -13.33 6.55
CA ASN A 149 27.86 -14.39 5.69
C ASN A 149 27.19 -14.30 4.30
N LYS A 150 28.01 -13.99 3.28
CA LYS A 150 27.62 -14.05 1.86
C LYS A 150 27.07 -15.42 1.43
N ALA A 151 27.37 -16.49 2.17
CA ALA A 151 26.83 -17.83 1.91
C ALA A 151 25.34 -17.96 2.27
N THR A 152 24.84 -17.20 3.24
CA THR A 152 23.47 -17.31 3.79
C THR A 152 22.56 -16.14 3.38
N THR A 153 23.08 -15.17 2.63
CA THR A 153 22.36 -13.97 2.15
C THR A 153 22.12 -14.04 0.64
N LYS A 154 21.82 -15.24 0.15
CA LYS A 154 21.54 -15.53 -1.25
C LYS A 154 20.04 -15.52 -1.52
N LYS A 155 19.65 -15.34 -2.79
CA LYS A 155 18.24 -15.46 -3.25
C LYS A 155 17.54 -16.74 -2.76
N ASP A 156 18.27 -17.84 -2.64
CA ASP A 156 17.69 -19.13 -2.26
C ASP A 156 17.42 -19.23 -0.74
N ALA A 157 17.87 -18.25 0.04
CA ALA A 157 17.61 -18.12 1.47
C ALA A 157 16.44 -17.16 1.79
N LEU A 158 15.67 -16.72 0.78
CA LEU A 158 14.50 -15.84 0.97
C LEU A 158 13.42 -16.46 1.88
N ASP A 159 13.39 -17.78 2.00
CA ASP A 159 12.46 -18.51 2.87
C ASP A 159 12.98 -18.63 4.33
N ALA A 160 14.15 -18.08 4.66
CA ALA A 160 14.66 -18.09 6.03
C ALA A 160 13.83 -17.17 6.94
N VAL A 161 13.10 -17.77 7.88
CA VAL A 161 12.16 -17.08 8.78
C VAL A 161 12.82 -16.57 10.07
N SER A 162 14.00 -17.07 10.45
CA SER A 162 14.69 -16.67 11.69
C SER A 162 16.04 -16.02 11.44
N CYS A 163 16.38 -15.13 12.36
CA CYS A 163 17.60 -14.35 12.35
C CYS A 163 18.63 -15.02 13.26
N ALA A 164 19.79 -15.41 12.72
CA ALA A 164 20.87 -15.98 13.53
C ALA A 164 21.64 -14.91 14.34
N SER A 165 21.56 -13.64 13.91
CA SER A 165 22.25 -12.51 14.54
C SER A 165 21.39 -11.26 14.57
N VAL A 166 21.59 -10.46 15.62
CA VAL A 166 21.01 -9.11 15.74
C VAL A 166 21.74 -8.17 14.77
N PHE A 167 20.99 -7.38 14.02
CA PHE A 167 21.53 -6.36 13.14
C PHE A 167 21.31 -4.98 13.75
N THR A 168 22.18 -4.02 13.42
CA THR A 168 21.93 -2.61 13.68
C THR A 168 21.84 -1.87 12.36
N SER A 169 20.81 -1.06 12.16
CA SER A 169 20.63 -0.31 10.92
C SER A 169 20.47 1.17 11.22
N ASP A 170 20.91 1.97 10.26
CA ASP A 170 20.39 3.32 10.08
C ASP A 170 18.90 3.21 9.73
N LYS A 171 18.04 3.95 10.42
CA LYS A 171 16.60 3.99 10.11
C LYS A 171 16.30 5.00 9.01
N GLY A 172 17.20 5.95 8.83
CA GLY A 172 17.10 7.09 7.96
C GLY A 172 16.46 8.29 8.64
N ARG A 173 16.43 9.38 7.88
CA ARG A 173 15.70 10.59 8.20
C ARG A 173 14.90 11.06 7.00
N PHE A 174 14.02 12.03 7.19
CA PHE A 174 13.37 12.66 6.05
C PHE A 174 14.36 13.53 5.28
N MET A 175 14.27 13.47 3.95
CA MET A 175 14.95 14.40 3.07
C MET A 175 14.33 15.80 3.23
N VAL A 176 15.18 16.81 3.32
CA VAL A 176 14.79 18.23 3.44
C VAL A 176 15.34 19.04 2.27
N ALA A 177 14.82 20.25 2.07
CA ALA A 177 15.21 21.11 0.95
C ALA A 177 16.71 21.40 0.89
N SER A 178 17.39 21.53 2.04
CA SER A 178 18.83 21.74 2.08
C SER A 178 19.63 20.53 1.56
N ASP A 179 19.09 19.31 1.61
CA ASP A 179 19.75 18.14 1.00
C ASP A 179 19.76 18.26 -0.52
N GLU A 180 18.64 18.67 -1.10
CA GLU A 180 18.49 18.91 -2.53
C GLU A 180 19.42 20.05 -2.99
N GLU A 181 19.42 21.17 -2.28
CA GLU A 181 20.30 22.32 -2.55
C GLU A 181 21.78 21.95 -2.49
N ASN A 182 22.17 21.07 -1.58
CA ASN A 182 23.53 20.55 -1.45
C ASN A 182 23.88 19.42 -2.43
N GLY A 183 22.94 19.03 -3.31
CA GLY A 183 23.15 18.02 -4.34
C GLY A 183 23.14 16.58 -3.83
N TYR A 184 22.43 16.30 -2.74
CA TYR A 184 22.23 14.93 -2.25
C TYR A 184 21.57 14.08 -3.34
N SER A 185 22.17 12.92 -3.61
CA SER A 185 21.86 12.12 -4.79
C SER A 185 22.19 10.66 -4.58
N GLU A 186 21.79 9.82 -5.53
CA GLU A 186 22.16 8.40 -5.57
C GLU A 186 23.01 8.07 -6.80
N PRO A 187 23.97 7.13 -6.69
CA PRO A 187 24.59 6.57 -7.88
C PRO A 187 23.57 5.75 -8.68
N HIS A 188 23.56 5.96 -9.99
CA HIS A 188 22.60 5.35 -10.89
C HIS A 188 23.23 5.03 -12.24
N GLU A 189 22.73 3.99 -12.90
CA GLU A 189 23.11 3.61 -14.25
C GLU A 189 21.85 3.34 -15.06
N SER A 190 21.74 4.01 -16.20
CA SER A 190 20.63 3.85 -17.15
C SER A 190 21.16 4.05 -18.57
N ASP A 191 20.69 3.23 -19.51
CA ASP A 191 21.11 3.25 -20.93
C ASP A 191 22.63 3.26 -21.13
N GLY A 192 23.36 2.49 -20.31
CA GLY A 192 24.82 2.39 -20.37
C GLY A 192 25.57 3.66 -19.90
N LYS A 193 24.86 4.62 -19.29
CA LYS A 193 25.44 5.83 -18.71
C LYS A 193 25.31 5.78 -17.19
N SER A 194 26.43 6.01 -16.51
CA SER A 194 26.46 6.16 -15.06
C SER A 194 26.49 7.63 -14.65
N PHE A 195 25.65 8.02 -13.70
CA PHE A 195 25.58 9.38 -13.17
C PHE A 195 25.09 9.40 -11.72
N MET A 196 25.14 10.56 -11.07
CA MET A 196 24.48 10.78 -9.78
C MET A 196 23.07 11.30 -10.05
N ARG A 197 22.05 10.50 -9.73
CA ARG A 197 20.63 10.84 -9.93
C ARG A 197 20.16 11.71 -8.74
N PRO A 198 19.66 12.94 -8.99
CA PRO A 198 19.08 13.75 -7.92
C PRO A 198 17.80 13.10 -7.40
N MET A 199 17.43 13.44 -6.16
CA MET A 199 16.30 12.84 -5.47
C MET A 199 15.27 13.90 -5.11
N ALA A 200 13.99 13.59 -5.29
CA ALA A 200 12.92 14.50 -4.88
C ALA A 200 12.61 14.35 -3.38
N LEU A 201 12.07 15.40 -2.76
CA LEU A 201 11.64 15.37 -1.35
C LEU A 201 10.49 14.40 -1.10
N GLY A 202 9.65 14.15 -2.11
CA GLY A 202 8.49 13.28 -2.05
C GLY A 202 8.76 11.85 -2.53
N SER A 203 8.07 10.89 -1.92
CA SER A 203 8.01 9.48 -2.31
C SER A 203 6.55 9.04 -2.47
N VAL A 204 6.30 8.20 -3.48
CA VAL A 204 5.00 7.54 -3.67
C VAL A 204 4.77 6.40 -2.67
N TYR A 205 5.81 6.00 -1.92
CA TYR A 205 5.77 4.89 -0.98
C TYR A 205 5.83 5.36 0.49
N PRO A 206 5.08 4.70 1.39
CA PRO A 206 5.12 5.04 2.81
C PRO A 206 6.49 4.70 3.41
N PRO A 207 6.98 5.52 4.37
CA PRO A 207 8.14 5.13 5.15
C PRO A 207 7.82 3.88 5.97
N ARG A 208 8.88 3.22 6.42
CA ARG A 208 8.79 2.05 7.31
C ARG A 208 8.23 2.42 8.69
N ARG A 209 7.37 1.58 9.24
CA ARG A 209 6.56 1.82 10.47
C ARG A 209 6.65 0.66 11.46
N ASP A 210 7.66 -0.17 11.25
CA ASP A 210 7.74 -1.52 11.79
C ASP A 210 8.69 -1.66 12.98
N PHE A 211 9.19 -0.53 13.46
CA PHE A 211 10.07 -0.38 14.60
C PHE A 211 9.58 0.79 15.44
N GLU A 212 9.99 0.80 16.71
CA GLU A 212 9.86 1.94 17.60
C GLU A 212 11.23 2.61 17.69
N SER A 213 11.32 3.88 17.32
CA SER A 213 12.58 4.64 17.40
C SER A 213 13.00 4.80 18.85
N CYS A 214 14.28 4.59 19.14
CA CYS A 214 14.84 4.88 20.47
C CYS A 214 15.38 6.32 20.59
N ALA A 215 15.20 7.17 19.57
CA ALA A 215 15.56 8.58 19.65
C ALA A 215 14.82 9.31 20.79
N PRO A 216 15.44 10.27 21.50
CA PRO A 216 16.83 10.73 21.34
C PRO A 216 17.84 9.94 22.20
N THR A 217 17.45 8.79 22.76
CA THR A 217 18.30 8.01 23.69
C THR A 217 19.32 7.09 23.00
N CYS A 218 19.28 7.03 21.67
CA CYS A 218 20.18 6.27 20.82
C CYS A 218 20.51 7.06 19.55
N ASN A 219 21.23 6.44 18.62
CA ASN A 219 21.68 7.07 17.37
C ASN A 219 20.62 7.16 16.26
N ASP A 220 19.35 6.81 16.54
CA ASP A 220 18.27 7.04 15.57
C ASP A 220 18.07 8.55 15.39
N HIS A 221 17.88 8.99 14.14
CA HIS A 221 17.43 10.35 13.88
C HIS A 221 16.01 10.58 14.45
N GLU A 222 15.72 11.80 14.89
CA GLU A 222 14.41 12.16 15.49
C GLU A 222 13.22 11.90 14.53
N ASP A 223 13.41 12.16 13.24
CA ASP A 223 12.43 11.85 12.18
C ASP A 223 11.97 10.38 12.17
N ALA A 224 12.85 9.44 12.55
CA ALA A 224 12.51 8.03 12.56
C ALA A 224 11.34 7.72 13.50
N ALA A 225 11.19 8.49 14.59
CA ALA A 225 10.04 8.38 15.50
C ALA A 225 8.72 8.86 14.85
N LEU A 226 8.80 9.69 13.81
CA LEU A 226 7.64 10.29 13.14
C LEU A 226 7.15 9.50 11.93
N PHE A 227 7.88 8.47 11.46
CA PHE A 227 7.52 7.72 10.25
C PHE A 227 6.11 7.13 10.29
N GLY A 228 5.74 6.51 11.41
CA GLY A 228 4.42 5.91 11.60
C GLY A 228 3.29 6.94 11.58
N GLN A 229 3.51 8.10 12.21
CA GLN A 229 2.55 9.20 12.23
C GLN A 229 2.41 9.83 10.84
N HIS A 230 3.53 10.21 10.20
CA HIS A 230 3.55 10.82 8.87
C HIS A 230 2.84 9.94 7.82
N ALA A 231 3.04 8.62 7.89
CA ALA A 231 2.37 7.71 6.98
C ALA A 231 0.84 7.70 7.14
N LYS A 232 0.34 7.85 8.38
CA LYS A 232 -1.11 7.93 8.66
C LYS A 232 -1.68 9.30 8.32
N GLU A 233 -0.88 10.36 8.41
CA GLU A 233 -1.28 11.69 7.93
C GLU A 233 -1.50 11.69 6.42
N VAL A 234 -0.59 11.06 5.66
CA VAL A 234 -0.68 10.97 4.20
C VAL A 234 -1.68 9.91 3.73
N MET A 235 -1.83 8.80 4.47
CA MET A 235 -2.74 7.71 4.16
C MET A 235 -3.46 7.23 5.43
N PRO A 236 -4.55 7.87 5.85
CA PRO A 236 -5.23 7.59 7.13
C PRO A 236 -5.69 6.15 7.33
N ASN A 237 -6.05 5.46 6.25
CA ASN A 237 -6.50 4.08 6.27
C ASN A 237 -5.38 3.04 6.10
N ILE A 238 -4.10 3.45 6.07
CA ILE A 238 -2.96 2.56 5.78
C ILE A 238 -2.92 1.30 6.67
N ASP A 239 -3.31 1.42 7.93
CA ASP A 239 -3.39 0.28 8.85
C ASP A 239 -4.52 -0.69 8.49
N ALA A 240 -5.66 -0.18 8.06
CA ALA A 240 -6.83 -0.99 7.71
C ALA A 240 -6.64 -1.77 6.39
N VAL A 241 -5.89 -1.19 5.45
CA VAL A 241 -5.63 -1.81 4.14
C VAL A 241 -4.38 -2.69 4.15
N THR A 242 -3.54 -2.59 5.17
CA THR A 242 -2.34 -3.42 5.30
C THR A 242 -2.73 -4.88 5.52
N MET A 243 -2.20 -5.77 4.68
CA MET A 243 -2.36 -7.23 4.84
C MET A 243 -1.02 -7.95 4.95
N ALA A 244 -1.04 -9.11 5.60
CA ALA A 244 0.10 -10.02 5.55
C ALA A 244 0.39 -10.44 4.10
N THR A 245 1.65 -10.76 3.80
CA THR A 245 2.02 -11.38 2.52
C THR A 245 1.31 -12.74 2.42
N PRO A 246 0.43 -12.94 1.42
CA PRO A 246 -0.35 -14.16 1.36
C PRO A 246 0.50 -15.38 1.01
N LYS A 247 0.04 -16.55 1.46
CA LYS A 247 0.72 -17.82 1.19
C LYS A 247 0.55 -18.19 -0.28
N GLY A 248 1.67 -18.45 -0.95
CA GLY A 248 1.66 -18.87 -2.36
C GLY A 248 0.90 -20.18 -2.58
N GLY A 249 0.18 -20.28 -3.69
CA GLY A 249 -0.60 -21.45 -4.09
C GLY A 249 -1.86 -21.71 -3.25
N THR A 250 -2.23 -20.78 -2.36
CA THR A 250 -3.45 -20.87 -1.55
C THR A 250 -4.40 -19.75 -1.96
N GLU A 251 -5.63 -20.09 -2.34
CA GLU A 251 -6.64 -19.08 -2.69
C GLU A 251 -6.83 -18.09 -1.52
N GLN A 252 -6.84 -16.81 -1.86
CA GLN A 252 -7.13 -15.70 -0.97
C GLN A 252 -8.52 -15.16 -1.29
N ILE A 253 -9.25 -14.77 -0.25
CA ILE A 253 -10.54 -14.10 -0.36
C ILE A 253 -10.45 -12.80 0.43
N ILE A 254 -10.60 -11.66 -0.25
CA ILE A 254 -10.70 -10.35 0.37
C ILE A 254 -12.15 -9.90 0.30
N GLN A 255 -12.75 -9.67 1.47
CA GLN A 255 -14.05 -9.03 1.59
C GLN A 255 -13.84 -7.54 1.84
N TRP A 256 -14.53 -6.71 1.07
CA TRP A 256 -14.45 -5.27 1.19
C TRP A 256 -15.87 -4.67 1.14
N PRO A 257 -16.30 -3.99 2.21
CA PRO A 257 -17.59 -3.30 2.20
C PRO A 257 -17.49 -2.08 1.29
N VAL A 258 -18.45 -1.96 0.38
CA VAL A 258 -18.59 -0.78 -0.49
C VAL A 258 -19.07 0.39 0.37
N PRO A 259 -18.40 1.56 0.33
CA PRO A 259 -18.87 2.76 1.02
C PRO A 259 -20.29 3.14 0.59
N ALA A 260 -21.14 3.48 1.56
CA ALA A 260 -22.56 3.76 1.32
C ALA A 260 -22.81 4.97 0.41
N ASP A 261 -21.82 5.85 0.26
CA ASP A 261 -21.87 7.04 -0.60
C ASP A 261 -21.40 6.77 -2.05
N TRP A 262 -20.96 5.55 -2.37
CA TRP A 262 -20.63 5.19 -3.75
C TRP A 262 -21.90 5.00 -4.58
N PRO A 263 -22.08 5.77 -5.68
CA PRO A 263 -23.26 5.66 -6.51
C PRO A 263 -23.31 4.31 -7.25
N ALA A 264 -24.52 3.89 -7.65
CA ALA A 264 -24.63 2.81 -8.63
C ALA A 264 -23.93 3.24 -9.94
N GLY A 265 -23.10 2.36 -10.52
CA GLY A 265 -22.25 2.73 -11.64
C GLY A 265 -21.28 1.64 -12.06
N ASN A 266 -20.44 1.93 -13.05
CA ASN A 266 -19.35 1.06 -13.49
C ASN A 266 -18.06 1.44 -12.76
N TYR A 267 -17.27 0.42 -12.42
CA TYR A 267 -16.04 0.54 -11.66
C TYR A 267 -15.01 -0.45 -12.21
N ARG A 268 -13.74 -0.20 -11.89
CA ARG A 268 -12.63 -1.07 -12.25
C ARG A 268 -11.86 -1.44 -11.00
N ALA A 269 -11.67 -2.73 -10.77
CA ALA A 269 -10.77 -3.21 -9.73
C ALA A 269 -9.47 -3.69 -10.37
N PHE A 270 -8.36 -3.31 -9.75
CA PHE A 270 -7.03 -3.65 -10.22
C PHE A 270 -6.27 -4.44 -9.17
N LEU A 271 -5.52 -5.44 -9.62
CA LEU A 271 -4.62 -6.23 -8.79
C LEU A 271 -3.22 -6.15 -9.39
N GLU A 272 -2.33 -5.43 -8.73
CA GLU A 272 -0.92 -5.37 -9.10
C GLU A 272 -0.11 -6.34 -8.24
N ILE A 273 0.77 -7.10 -8.88
CA ILE A 273 1.53 -8.17 -8.26
C ILE A 273 3.01 -8.00 -8.62
N ASN A 274 3.87 -7.93 -7.62
CA ASN A 274 5.32 -8.02 -7.77
C ASN A 274 5.84 -9.21 -6.95
N THR A 275 6.85 -9.93 -7.43
CA THR A 275 7.45 -11.04 -6.67
C THR A 275 8.95 -10.83 -6.56
N GLU A 276 9.42 -10.68 -5.32
CA GLU A 276 10.85 -10.63 -5.05
C GLU A 276 11.59 -11.89 -5.53
N GLY A 277 12.68 -11.66 -6.27
CA GLY A 277 13.53 -12.71 -6.81
C GLY A 277 12.88 -13.50 -7.95
N ASP A 278 11.79 -12.99 -8.54
CA ASP A 278 11.24 -13.51 -9.79
C ASP A 278 12.19 -13.15 -10.94
N TYR A 279 12.96 -14.10 -11.44
CA TYR A 279 13.98 -13.84 -12.45
C TYR A 279 13.62 -14.49 -13.79
N SER A 280 14.05 -13.85 -14.86
CA SER A 280 13.96 -14.37 -16.22
C SER A 280 15.26 -14.15 -16.99
N GLU A 281 15.31 -14.57 -18.25
CA GLU A 281 16.48 -14.36 -19.12
C GLU A 281 16.89 -12.88 -19.23
N LYS A 282 15.92 -11.96 -19.17
CA LYS A 282 16.16 -10.52 -19.24
C LYS A 282 16.48 -9.90 -17.88
N PHE A 283 15.95 -10.49 -16.82
CA PHE A 283 15.84 -9.88 -15.50
C PHE A 283 16.53 -10.78 -14.48
N ASN A 284 17.87 -10.75 -14.46
CA ASN A 284 18.70 -11.57 -13.57
C ASN A 284 20.04 -10.89 -13.27
N ALA A 285 20.82 -11.50 -12.36
CA ALA A 285 22.11 -10.96 -11.92
C ALA A 285 23.21 -10.89 -13.01
N SER A 286 23.04 -11.57 -14.15
CA SER A 286 24.00 -11.50 -15.26
C SER A 286 23.72 -10.31 -16.17
N THR A 287 22.44 -10.01 -16.42
CA THR A 287 22.00 -8.86 -17.23
C THR A 287 21.91 -7.58 -16.42
N MET A 288 21.65 -7.70 -15.11
CA MET A 288 21.52 -6.61 -14.15
C MET A 288 22.43 -6.90 -12.95
N PRO A 289 23.77 -6.78 -13.11
CA PRO A 289 24.73 -7.15 -12.07
C PRO A 289 24.77 -6.13 -10.94
N THR A 290 25.54 -6.46 -9.90
CA THR A 290 25.90 -5.51 -8.83
C THR A 290 26.46 -4.23 -9.45
N PRO A 291 25.98 -3.04 -9.05
CA PRO A 291 26.45 -1.79 -9.63
C PRO A 291 27.90 -1.51 -9.20
N THR A 292 28.72 -1.07 -10.16
CA THR A 292 30.10 -0.63 -9.90
C THR A 292 30.35 0.82 -10.35
N SER A 293 29.39 1.42 -11.04
CA SER A 293 29.47 2.74 -11.64
C SER A 293 28.39 3.67 -11.07
N PRO A 294 28.64 5.00 -10.94
CA PRO A 294 29.92 5.66 -11.19
C PRO A 294 31.01 5.21 -10.19
N ALA A 295 32.25 5.12 -10.67
CA ALA A 295 33.37 4.66 -9.85
C ALA A 295 33.54 5.52 -8.59
N GLY A 296 33.77 4.88 -7.45
CA GLY A 296 33.95 5.55 -6.15
C GLY A 296 32.67 6.13 -5.53
N LYS A 297 31.49 5.87 -6.12
CA LYS A 297 30.19 6.29 -5.56
C LYS A 297 29.48 5.18 -4.78
N TRP A 298 30.05 3.98 -4.78
CA TRP A 298 29.56 2.81 -4.08
C TRP A 298 30.56 2.41 -3.00
N ASP A 299 30.10 2.19 -1.77
CA ASP A 299 30.95 1.56 -0.76
C ASP A 299 30.82 0.03 -0.79
N SER A 300 31.71 -0.63 -0.04
CA SER A 300 31.77 -2.09 0.00
C SER A 300 30.49 -2.71 0.55
N TRP A 301 29.73 -2.00 1.39
CA TRP A 301 28.49 -2.52 1.98
C TRP A 301 27.35 -2.55 0.96
N ALA A 302 27.21 -1.49 0.18
CA ALA A 302 26.19 -1.35 -0.85
C ALA A 302 26.30 -2.41 -1.97
N ILE A 303 27.52 -2.92 -2.22
CA ILE A 303 27.80 -3.86 -3.32
C ILE A 303 28.12 -5.29 -2.85
N SER A 304 28.48 -5.49 -1.58
CA SER A 304 28.88 -6.83 -1.09
C SER A 304 27.77 -7.62 -0.40
N TYR A 305 26.72 -6.96 0.08
CA TYR A 305 25.68 -7.60 0.89
C TYR A 305 24.31 -7.54 0.21
N GLY A 306 23.50 -8.59 0.42
CA GLY A 306 22.30 -8.82 -0.38
C GLY A 306 22.66 -9.41 -1.74
N TYR A 307 21.75 -9.26 -2.69
CA TYR A 307 21.94 -9.75 -4.05
C TYR A 307 21.55 -8.69 -5.09
N PRO A 308 22.20 -8.71 -6.27
CA PRO A 308 21.87 -7.78 -7.35
C PRO A 308 20.56 -8.16 -8.01
N TYR A 309 19.81 -7.13 -8.38
CA TYR A 309 18.52 -7.19 -9.08
C TYR A 309 17.43 -7.99 -8.35
N ARG A 310 16.22 -7.44 -8.25
CA ARG A 310 15.22 -7.88 -7.25
C ARG A 310 13.97 -8.54 -7.82
N GLY A 311 13.92 -8.70 -9.14
CA GLY A 311 12.90 -9.45 -9.84
C GLY A 311 12.28 -8.66 -10.99
N GLN A 312 11.51 -9.36 -11.82
CA GLN A 312 10.79 -8.79 -12.96
C GLN A 312 9.87 -7.64 -12.53
N PRO A 313 9.49 -6.76 -13.47
CA PRO A 313 8.47 -5.75 -13.21
C PRO A 313 7.16 -6.38 -12.71
N SER A 314 6.36 -5.60 -11.98
CA SER A 314 5.04 -6.03 -11.56
C SER A 314 4.13 -6.32 -12.76
N VAL A 315 3.10 -7.13 -12.55
CA VAL A 315 2.02 -7.39 -13.51
C VAL A 315 0.70 -6.87 -12.96
N ILE A 316 -0.15 -6.34 -13.84
CA ILE A 316 -1.44 -5.74 -13.47
C ILE A 316 -2.57 -6.57 -14.07
N TYR A 317 -3.52 -6.98 -13.23
CA TYR A 317 -4.80 -7.54 -13.64
C TYR A 317 -5.90 -6.51 -13.41
N GLN A 318 -6.90 -6.49 -14.28
CA GLN A 318 -8.07 -5.60 -14.17
C GLN A 318 -9.34 -6.43 -14.34
N VAL A 319 -10.37 -6.09 -13.56
CA VAL A 319 -11.74 -6.54 -13.78
C VAL A 319 -12.68 -5.35 -13.74
N ASP A 320 -13.60 -5.29 -14.70
CA ASP A 320 -14.65 -4.27 -14.74
C ASP A 320 -15.92 -4.84 -14.11
N PHE A 321 -16.57 -4.08 -13.23
CA PHE A 321 -17.78 -4.49 -12.53
C PHE A 321 -18.78 -3.33 -12.41
N ALA A 322 -20.04 -3.65 -12.15
CA ALA A 322 -21.08 -2.64 -11.94
C ALA A 322 -21.72 -2.80 -10.56
N LEU A 323 -21.74 -1.72 -9.78
CA LEU A 323 -22.51 -1.64 -8.53
C LEU A 323 -23.98 -1.39 -8.89
N ARG A 324 -24.85 -2.33 -8.52
CA ARG A 324 -26.29 -2.33 -8.80
C ARG A 324 -27.02 -3.05 -7.67
N ASN A 325 -28.32 -2.81 -7.50
CA ASN A 325 -29.16 -3.57 -6.56
C ASN A 325 -29.00 -5.08 -6.82
N GLY A 326 -28.39 -5.81 -5.88
CA GLY A 326 -28.11 -7.24 -5.96
C GLY A 326 -26.64 -7.64 -6.17
N GLY A 327 -25.71 -6.68 -6.27
CA GLY A 327 -24.27 -6.94 -6.41
C GLY A 327 -23.82 -7.21 -7.86
N PRO A 328 -22.52 -7.05 -8.18
CA PRO A 328 -22.02 -7.37 -9.51
C PRO A 328 -22.08 -8.88 -9.78
N PRO A 329 -22.30 -9.31 -11.05
CA PRO A 329 -22.04 -10.69 -11.43
C PRO A 329 -20.57 -11.04 -11.20
N VAL A 330 -20.26 -12.33 -11.06
CA VAL A 330 -18.86 -12.79 -10.95
C VAL A 330 -18.13 -12.46 -12.25
N VAL A 331 -17.13 -11.59 -12.15
CA VAL A 331 -16.21 -11.22 -13.24
C VAL A 331 -14.80 -11.71 -12.91
N SER A 332 -13.99 -11.98 -13.94
CA SER A 332 -12.63 -12.51 -13.75
C SER A 332 -11.71 -12.14 -14.91
N ALA A 333 -10.41 -12.05 -14.61
CA ALA A 333 -9.36 -11.88 -15.60
C ALA A 333 -8.26 -12.94 -15.39
N ALA A 334 -7.82 -13.57 -16.48
CA ALA A 334 -6.75 -14.57 -16.46
C ALA A 334 -5.44 -14.03 -17.07
N THR A 335 -5.51 -12.93 -17.82
CA THR A 335 -4.37 -12.30 -18.50
C THR A 335 -4.11 -10.92 -17.90
N PRO A 336 -2.85 -10.54 -17.65
CA PRO A 336 -2.53 -9.20 -17.21
C PRO A 336 -2.81 -8.19 -18.34
N VAL A 337 -3.23 -6.99 -17.96
CA VAL A 337 -3.47 -5.84 -18.85
C VAL A 337 -2.24 -4.96 -19.02
N GLY A 338 -1.21 -5.14 -18.19
CA GLY A 338 0.02 -4.38 -18.25
C GLY A 338 1.10 -4.84 -17.27
N THR A 339 2.20 -4.12 -17.27
CA THR A 339 3.34 -4.30 -16.36
C THR A 339 3.76 -2.96 -15.78
N GLY A 340 4.25 -2.93 -14.54
CA GLY A 340 4.82 -1.72 -13.95
C GLY A 340 6.21 -1.39 -14.51
N ALA A 341 6.71 -0.21 -14.20
CA ALA A 341 8.05 0.22 -14.56
C ALA A 341 9.07 -0.29 -13.57
N LEU A 342 10.22 -0.71 -14.08
CA LEU A 342 11.27 -1.31 -13.27
C LEU A 342 11.82 -0.35 -12.19
N GLU A 343 11.92 0.92 -12.53
CA GLU A 343 12.41 1.98 -11.64
C GLU A 343 11.29 2.71 -10.89
N GLY A 344 10.04 2.29 -11.12
CA GLY A 344 8.86 2.83 -10.46
C GLY A 344 8.50 4.25 -10.84
N VAL A 345 8.36 4.51 -12.13
CA VAL A 345 8.01 5.82 -12.70
C VAL A 345 6.55 5.94 -13.16
N ASP A 346 5.72 4.92 -12.92
CA ASP A 346 4.39 4.76 -13.54
C ASP A 346 3.25 4.39 -12.60
#